data_AF-A0A2A5T7S9-F1
#
_entry.id   AF-A0A2A5T7S9-F1
#
_cell.length_a   1.000
_cell.length_b   1.000
_cell.length_c   1.000
_cell.angle_alpha   90.00
_cell.angle_beta   90.00
_cell.angle_gamma   90.00
#
_symmetry.space_group_name_H-M   'P 1'
#
loop_
_entity.id
_entity.type
_entity.pdbx_description
1 polymer ?
#
loop_
_entity_poly.entity_id
_entity_poly.type
_entity_poly.pdbx_seq_one_letter_code
_entity_poly.pdbx_strand_id
1 'polypeptide(L)' 'MDNNHNVTELNKLENTLNKLLKKGIQQLLAQSIEAEVQSLLDNFTSLQANRKQGVVRNGHLP' A
#
# COMPACT_ATOMS: atom_id res chain seq x y z
N MET A 1 23.10 41.60 -22.78
CA MET A 1 21.70 41.97 -22.48
C MET A 1 20.98 40.65 -22.27
N ASP A 2 21.09 40.08 -21.06
CA ASP A 2 21.00 38.63 -20.86
C ASP A 2 19.90 38.30 -19.86
N ASN A 3 18.66 38.37 -20.32
CA ASN A 3 17.52 37.90 -19.54
C ASN A 3 17.35 36.40 -19.81
N ASN A 4 18.20 35.60 -19.18
CA ASN A 4 18.12 34.15 -19.17
C ASN A 4 16.81 33.74 -18.50
N HIS A 5 15.93 33.15 -19.31
CA HIS A 5 14.57 32.73 -18.97
C HIS A 5 14.61 31.61 -17.94
N ASN A 6 14.76 31.96 -16.66
CA ASN A 6 14.81 31.01 -15.54
C ASN A 6 13.45 30.76 -14.91
N VAL A 7 12.35 31.07 -15.61
CA VAL A 7 11.01 30.65 -15.20
C VAL A 7 10.80 29.23 -15.72
N THR A 8 11.46 28.26 -15.07
CA THR A 8 11.02 26.87 -15.15
C THR A 8 9.60 26.81 -14.64
N GLU A 9 8.66 26.62 -15.56
CA GLU A 9 7.24 26.48 -15.29
C GLU A 9 7.02 25.39 -14.23
N LEU A 10 6.64 25.84 -13.03
CA LEU A 10 6.18 25.04 -11.89
C LEU A 10 4.91 24.22 -12.23
N ASN A 11 4.41 24.29 -13.46
CA ASN A 11 3.22 23.60 -13.93
C ASN A 11 3.51 22.18 -14.45
N LYS A 12 4.77 21.81 -14.70
CA LYS A 12 5.14 20.42 -15.06
C LYS A 12 5.36 19.52 -13.85
N LEU A 13 5.14 20.07 -12.66
CA LEU A 13 5.14 19.39 -11.38
C LEU A 13 3.76 18.71 -11.13
N GLU A 14 3.23 18.01 -12.13
CA GLU A 14 2.48 16.75 -11.92
C GLU A 14 3.45 15.58 -11.59
N ASN A 15 4.62 15.98 -11.11
CA ASN A 15 5.29 15.56 -9.88
C ASN A 15 5.54 14.07 -9.76
N THR A 16 6.69 13.65 -10.29
CA THR A 16 7.36 12.40 -9.92
C THR A 16 7.34 12.16 -8.41
N LEU A 17 7.46 13.22 -7.60
CA LEU A 17 7.34 13.13 -6.14
C LEU A 17 5.93 12.71 -5.69
N ASN A 18 4.86 13.29 -6.25
CA ASN A 18 3.49 12.88 -5.91
C ASN A 18 3.20 11.44 -6.32
N LYS A 19 3.76 10.98 -7.45
CA LYS A 19 3.67 9.57 -7.86
C LYS A 19 4.41 8.65 -6.89
N LEU A 20 5.61 9.06 -6.46
CA LEU A 20 6.40 8.32 -5.48
C LEU A 20 5.68 8.26 -4.12
N LEU A 21 5.12 9.38 -3.66
CA LEU A 21 4.34 9.46 -2.42
C LEU A 21 3.10 8.57 -2.49
N LYS A 22 2.33 8.63 -3.58
CA LYS A 22 1.17 7.73 -3.77
C LYS A 22 1.57 6.27 -3.72
N LYS A 23 2.66 5.88 -4.39
CA LYS A 23 3.18 4.51 -4.35
C LYS A 23 3.61 4.10 -2.95
N GLY A 24 4.34 4.97 -2.25
CA GLY A 24 4.79 4.72 -0.87
C GLY A 24 3.62 4.53 0.10
N ILE A 25 2.58 5.37 -0.02
CA ILE A 25 1.36 5.26 0.79
C ILE A 25 0.62 3.96 0.48
N GLN A 26 0.49 3.57 -0.79
CA GLN A 26 -0.12 2.30 -1.18
C GLN A 26 0.63 1.10 -0.59
N GLN A 27 1.96 1.12 -0.64
CA GLN A 27 2.80 0.07 -0.07
C GLN A 27 2.68 0.00 1.45
N LEU A 28 2.69 1.15 2.12
CA LEU A 28 2.52 1.24 3.58
C LEU A 28 1.15 0.70 4.00
N LEU A 29 0.09 1.11 3.30
CA LEU A 29 -1.26 0.66 3.58
C LEU A 29 -1.40 -0.85 3.36
N ALA A 30 -0.83 -1.37 2.26
CA ALA A 30 -0.82 -2.81 2.00
C ALA A 30 -0.11 -3.56 3.14
N GLN A 31 1.07 -3.13 3.56
CA GLN A 31 1.80 -3.75 4.67
C GLN A 31 1.00 -3.74 5.98
N SER A 32 0.35 -2.63 6.32
CA SER A 32 -0.48 -2.54 7.52
C SER A 32 -1.68 -3.48 7.48
N ILE A 33 -2.39 -3.55 6.34
CA ILE A 33 -3.53 -4.47 6.16
C ILE A 33 -3.07 -5.93 6.24
N GLU A 34 -1.94 -6.28 5.60
CA GLU A 34 -1.37 -7.61 5.64
C GLU A 34 -1.05 -8.06 7.08
N ALA A 35 -0.45 -7.17 7.88
CA ALA A 35 -0.16 -7.42 9.28
C ALA A 35 -1.44 -7.59 10.12
N GLU A 36 -2.46 -6.77 9.87
CA GLU A 36 -3.75 -6.85 10.58
C GLU A 36 -4.51 -8.14 10.24
N VAL A 37 -4.53 -8.53 8.96
CA VAL A 37 -5.14 -9.80 8.53
C VAL A 37 -4.42 -10.98 9.18
N GLN A 38 -3.09 -10.96 9.26
CA GLN A 38 -2.35 -12.03 9.95
C GLN A 38 -2.71 -12.07 11.44
N SER A 39 -2.72 -10.93 12.13
CA SER A 39 -3.11 -10.86 13.53
C SER A 39 -4.55 -11.34 13.76
N LEU A 40 -5.46 -11.05 12.83
CA LEU A 40 -6.83 -11.56 12.87
C LEU A 40 -6.85 -13.09 12.75
N LEU A 41 -6.10 -13.67 11.80
CA LEU A 41 -6.02 -15.11 11.60
C LEU A 41 -5.43 -15.83 12.81
N ASP A 42 -4.46 -15.22 13.48
CA ASP A 42 -3.83 -15.78 14.68
C ASP A 42 -4.87 -16.00 15.80
N ASN A 43 -5.88 -15.12 15.91
CA ASN A 43 -6.99 -15.29 16.87
C ASN A 43 -7.87 -16.52 16.60
N PHE A 44 -7.86 -17.04 15.37
CA PHE A 44 -8.66 -18.19 14.96
C PHE A 44 -7.84 -19.47 14.76
N THR A 45 -6.58 -19.50 15.22
CA THR A 45 -5.69 -20.68 15.09
C THR A 45 -6.26 -21.95 15.73
N SER A 46 -7.03 -21.81 16.82
CA SER A 46 -7.68 -22.91 17.52
C SER A 46 -8.97 -23.40 16.85
N LEU A 47 -9.56 -22.60 15.96
CA LEU A 47 -10.79 -22.98 15.27
C LEU A 47 -10.45 -23.99 14.17
N GLN A 48 -10.92 -25.21 14.32
CA GLN A 48 -10.75 -26.26 13.32
C GLN A 48 -12.09 -26.81 12.85
N ALA A 49 -12.19 -27.05 11.54
CA ALA A 49 -13.27 -27.80 10.90
C ALA A 49 -12.67 -29.00 10.17
N ASN A 50 -13.11 -30.21 10.49
CA ASN A 50 -12.58 -31.45 9.87
C ASN A 50 -11.04 -31.56 9.94
N ARG A 51 -10.43 -31.21 11.08
CA ARG A 51 -8.96 -31.17 11.31
C ARG A 51 -8.20 -30.19 10.40
N LYS A 52 -8.89 -29.24 9.77
CA LYS A 52 -8.30 -28.14 8.99
C LYS A 52 -8.63 -26.81 9.67
N GLN A 53 -7.84 -25.78 9.39
CA GLN A 53 -8.09 -24.44 9.92
C GLN A 53 -9.46 -23.94 9.47
N GLY A 54 -10.27 -23.47 10.43
CA GLY A 54 -11.64 -23.05 10.19
C GLY A 54 -11.76 -21.66 9.54
N VAL A 55 -10.75 -20.80 9.74
CA VAL A 55 -10.65 -19.48 9.10
C VAL A 55 -9.35 -19.41 8.32
N VAL A 56 -9.44 -19.04 7.04
CA VAL A 56 -8.28 -18.94 6.14
C VAL A 56 -8.37 -17.65 5.33
N ARG A 57 -7.23 -17.19 4.83
CA ARG A 57 -7.16 -16.02 3.95
C ARG A 57 -7.75 -16.36 2.58
N ASN A 58 -8.71 -15.56 2.10
CA ASN A 58 -9.31 -15.71 0.77
C ASN A 58 -8.55 -14.90 -0.31
N GLY A 59 -7.27 -15.21 -0.52
CA GLY A 59 -6.46 -14.59 -1.59
C GLY A 59 -6.20 -13.08 -1.43
N HIS A 60 -5.92 -12.40 -2.54
CA HIS A 60 -5.67 -10.96 -2.64
C HIS A 60 -6.72 -10.31 -3.55
N LEU A 61 -7.35 -9.23 -3.09
CA LEU A 61 -8.28 -8.44 -3.90
C LEU A 61 -7.48 -7.33 -4.62
N PRO A 62 -7.43 -7.31 -5.96
CA PRO A 62 -6.67 -6.32 -6.74
C PRO A 62 -7.31 -4.93 -6.72
#